data_AF-A0A2Z5FTI4-F1
#
_entry.id   AF-A0A2Z5FTI4-F1
#
_cell.length_a   1.000
_cell.length_b   1.000
_cell.length_c   1.000
_cell.angle_alpha   90.00
_cell.angle_beta   90.00
_cell.angle_gamma   90.00
#
_symmetry.space_group_name_H-M   'P 1'
#
loop_
_entity.id
_entity.type
_entity.pdbx_description
1 polymer ?
#
loop_
_entity_poly.entity_id
_entity_poly.type
_entity_poly.pdbx_seq_one_letter_code
_entity_poly.pdbx_strand_id
1 'polypeptide(L)'
;MSFPRSEAIPIKAKLIRTTKLAEFVYCSKAWELKYMNGVEVSPEARELQAAADAWHIERGRSLARRDSYRLAAFAALLSGAVLFIFCWLGWAK
;
A
#
# COMPACT_ATOMS: atom_id res chain seq x y z
N MET A 1 33.64 -12.94 13.27
CA MET A 1 32.30 -12.56 13.75
C MET A 1 31.38 -13.76 13.59
N SER A 2 31.08 -14.47 14.68
CA SER A 2 30.15 -15.62 14.65
C SER A 2 28.72 -15.10 14.82
N PHE A 3 27.85 -15.40 13.86
CA PHE A 3 26.41 -15.19 14.03
C PHE A 3 25.89 -16.19 15.08
N PRO A 4 25.18 -15.74 16.14
CA PRO A 4 24.61 -16.67 17.11
C PRO A 4 23.56 -17.57 16.44
N ARG A 5 23.60 -18.85 16.82
CA ARG A 5 22.73 -19.92 16.33
C ARG A 5 21.28 -19.61 16.71
N SER A 6 20.36 -19.72 15.75
CA SER A 6 18.95 -19.35 15.89
C SER A 6 18.27 -20.07 17.05
N GLU A 7 18.07 -19.37 18.16
CA GLU A 7 17.00 -19.74 19.09
C GLU A 7 15.68 -19.58 18.34
N ALA A 8 14.88 -20.65 18.34
CA ALA A 8 13.59 -20.69 17.66
C ALA A 8 12.67 -19.58 18.22
N ILE A 9 12.54 -18.49 17.46
CA ILE A 9 11.63 -17.40 17.79
C ILE A 9 10.20 -17.97 17.77
N PRO A 10 9.44 -17.94 18.87
CA PRO A 10 8.08 -18.45 18.89
C PRO A 10 7.26 -17.76 17.80
N ILE A 11 6.63 -18.55 16.92
CA ILE A 11 5.83 -18.12 15.77
C ILE A 11 4.49 -17.51 16.23
N LYS A 12 4.48 -16.68 17.27
CA LYS A 12 3.53 -15.56 17.30
C LYS A 12 4.14 -14.53 16.37
N ALA A 13 3.96 -14.74 15.07
CA ALA A 13 4.56 -13.98 14.00
C ALA A 13 4.56 -12.49 14.35
N LYS A 14 5.74 -11.96 14.69
CA LYS A 14 5.94 -10.56 14.99
C LYS A 14 5.67 -9.83 13.69
N LEU A 15 4.45 -9.33 13.49
CA LEU A 15 4.04 -8.64 12.27
C LEU A 15 4.94 -7.42 12.10
N ILE A 16 5.92 -7.54 11.21
CA ILE A 16 6.77 -6.41 10.82
C ILE A 16 5.96 -5.61 9.81
N ARG A 17 5.65 -4.35 10.16
CA ARG A 17 5.01 -3.42 9.23
C ARG A 17 5.86 -3.32 7.97
N THR A 18 5.26 -3.41 6.78
CA THR A 18 5.96 -3.36 5.49
C THR A 18 6.88 -2.16 5.35
N THR A 19 6.52 -1.02 5.94
CA THR A 19 7.36 0.19 5.95
C THR A 19 8.69 -0.04 6.69
N LYS A 20 8.69 -0.82 7.78
CA LYS A 20 9.93 -1.17 8.50
C LYS A 20 10.80 -2.10 7.66
N LEU A 21 10.19 -3.01 6.91
CA LEU A 21 10.92 -3.89 5.99
C LEU A 21 11.53 -3.08 4.83
N ALA A 22 10.79 -2.12 4.29
CA ALA A 22 11.28 -1.22 3.25
C ALA A 22 12.47 -0.38 3.74
N GLU A 23 12.41 0.15 4.97
CA GLU A 23 13.54 0.86 5.59
C GLU A 23 14.76 -0.06 5.77
N PHE A 24 14.56 -1.32 6.17
CA PHE A 24 15.64 -2.31 6.28
C PHE A 24 16.29 -2.62 4.92
N VAL A 25 15.49 -2.80 3.87
CA VAL A 25 15.98 -3.07 2.51
C VAL A 25 16.71 -1.85 1.93
N TYR A 26 16.23 -0.64 2.19
CA TYR A 26 16.88 0.59 1.74
C TYR A 26 18.22 0.83 2.47
N CYS A 27 18.23 0.73 3.81
CA CYS A 27 19.44 0.85 4.61
C CYS A 27 19.29 0.10 5.94
N SER A 28 19.85 -1.10 6.00
CA SER A 28 19.83 -1.96 7.18
C SER A 28 20.49 -1.30 8.41
N LYS A 29 21.51 -0.47 8.20
CA LYS A 29 22.19 0.24 9.28
C LYS A 29 21.35 1.36 9.88
N ALA A 30 20.67 2.14 9.05
CA ALA A 30 19.74 3.17 9.51
C ALA A 30 18.56 2.54 10.26
N TRP A 31 18.06 1.41 9.75
CA TRP A 31 17.03 0.62 10.43
C TRP A 31 17.47 0.12 11.80
N GLU A 32 18.69 -0.42 11.92
CA GLU A 32 19.26 -0.88 13.18
C GLU A 32 19.38 0.28 14.18
N LEU A 33 19.92 1.42 13.75
CA LEU A 33 20.08 2.60 14.59
C LEU A 33 18.73 3.12 15.13
N LYS A 34 17.71 3.13 14.26
CA LYS A 34 16.37 3.65 14.59
C LYS A 34 15.56 2.69 15.47
N TYR A 35 15.58 1.39 15.18
CA TYR A 35 14.68 0.41 15.81
C TYR A 35 15.34 -0.47 16.89
N MET A 36 16.66 -0.65 16.86
CA MET A 36 17.39 -1.43 17.87
C MET A 36 18.13 -0.51 18.85
N ASN A 37 18.73 0.58 18.37
CA ASN A 37 19.53 1.49 19.21
C ASN A 37 18.77 2.72 19.70
N GLY A 38 17.53 2.93 19.25
CA GLY A 38 16.66 4.03 19.70
C GLY A 38 17.17 5.42 19.36
N VAL A 39 18.02 5.54 18.33
CA VAL A 39 18.59 6.83 17.92
C VAL A 39 17.48 7.70 17.34
N GLU A 40 17.28 8.89 17.93
CA GLU A 40 16.30 9.83 17.42
C GLU A 40 16.74 10.44 16.09
N VAL A 41 15.79 10.50 15.16
CA VAL A 41 15.99 11.16 13.86
C VAL A 41 15.95 12.68 14.08
N SER A 42 16.75 13.43 13.33
CA SER A 42 16.76 14.89 13.43
C SER A 42 15.35 15.48 13.20
N PRO A 43 15.04 16.64 13.81
CA PRO A 43 13.74 17.31 13.61
C PRO A 43 13.41 17.54 12.14
N GLU A 44 14.40 17.98 11.34
CA GLU A 44 14.28 18.20 9.90
C GLU A 44 13.90 16.91 9.14
N ALA A 45 14.56 15.80 9.45
CA ALA A 45 14.26 14.51 8.82
C ALA A 45 12.86 14.00 9.20
N ARG A 46 12.38 14.30 10.42
CA ARG A 46 11.02 13.98 10.86
C ARG A 46 9.98 14.81 10.10
N GLU A 47 10.23 16.09 9.86
CA GLU A 47 9.37 16.94 9.04
C GLU A 47 9.30 16.48 7.58
N LEU A 48 10.46 16.14 7.00
CA LEU A 48 10.52 15.58 5.65
C LEU A 48 9.75 14.25 5.54
N GLN A 49 9.88 13.38 6.54
CA GLN A 49 9.13 12.13 6.58
C GLN A 49 7.62 12.39 6.67
N ALA A 50 7.17 13.34 7.50
CA ALA A 50 5.77 13.71 7.62
C ALA A 50 5.20 14.29 6.32
N ALA A 51 5.97 15.13 5.61
CA ALA A 51 5.59 15.68 4.32
C ALA A 51 5.47 14.59 3.25
N ALA A 52 6.41 13.64 3.21
CA ALA A 52 6.37 12.50 2.30
C ALA A 52 5.16 11.59 2.57
N ASP A 53 4.87 11.31 3.84
CA ASP A 53 3.70 10.52 4.25
C ASP A 53 2.39 11.21 3.84
N ALA A 54 2.29 12.53 4.03
CA ALA A 54 1.13 13.31 3.60
C ALA A 54 0.91 13.25 2.07
N TRP A 55 2.00 13.36 1.30
CA TRP A 55 1.94 13.23 -0.15
C TRP A 55 1.47 11.84 -0.58
N HIS A 56 1.97 10.77 0.05
CA HIS A 56 1.55 9.41 -0.23
C HIS A 56 0.07 9.17 0.07
N ILE A 57 -0.44 9.70 1.18
CA ILE A 57 -1.85 9.61 1.55
C ILE A 57 -2.73 10.29 0.48
N GLU A 58 -2.38 11.52 0.08
CA GLU A 58 -3.19 12.25 -0.90
C GLU A 58 -3.16 11.55 -2.27
N ARG A 59 -1.99 11.05 -2.69
CA ARG A 59 -1.88 10.30 -3.94
C ARG A 59 -2.68 9.01 -3.90
N GLY A 60 -2.66 8.29 -2.78
CA GLY A 60 -3.48 7.10 -2.55
C GLY A 60 -4.98 7.39 -2.71
N ARG A 61 -5.49 8.49 -2.12
CA ARG A 61 -6.89 8.90 -2.28
C ARG A 61 -7.24 9.26 -3.71
N SER A 62 -6.34 9.95 -4.43
CA SER A 62 -6.54 10.29 -5.84
C SER A 62 -6.65 9.04 -6.72
N LEU A 63 -5.78 8.05 -6.50
CA LEU A 63 -5.82 6.78 -7.23
C LEU A 63 -7.10 5.98 -6.93
N ALA A 64 -7.48 5.88 -5.65
CA ALA A 64 -8.72 5.20 -5.25
C ALA A 64 -9.96 5.81 -5.93
N ARG A 65 -10.02 7.15 -6.02
CA ARG A 65 -11.09 7.85 -6.77
C ARG A 65 -11.06 7.53 -8.26
N ARG A 66 -9.89 7.42 -8.88
CA ARG A 66 -9.79 7.07 -10.30
C ARG A 66 -10.25 5.64 -10.57
N ASP A 67 -9.92 4.70 -9.68
CA ASP A 67 -10.33 3.31 -9.82
C ASP A 67 -11.84 3.14 -9.64
N SER A 68 -12.50 3.92 -8.77
CA SER A 68 -13.96 3.90 -8.67
C SER A 68 -14.64 4.38 -9.96
N TYR A 69 -14.11 5.41 -10.63
CA TYR A 69 -14.62 5.83 -11.95
C TYR A 69 -14.44 4.76 -13.01
N ARG A 70 -13.33 4.01 -13.00
CA ARG A 70 -13.11 2.90 -13.94
C ARG A 70 -14.13 1.78 -13.72
N LEU A 71 -14.38 1.40 -12.47
CA LEU A 71 -15.40 0.40 -12.12
C LEU A 71 -16.81 0.87 -12.53
N ALA A 72 -17.15 2.13 -12.28
CA ALA A 72 -18.42 2.71 -12.71
C ALA A 72 -18.58 2.69 -14.23
N ALA A 73 -17.52 2.98 -14.98
CA ALA A 73 -17.54 2.92 -16.44
C ALA A 73 -17.78 1.49 -16.97
N PHE A 74 -17.13 0.48 -16.38
CA PHE A 74 -17.38 -0.92 -16.74
C PHE A 74 -18.81 -1.35 -16.39
N ALA A 75 -19.34 -0.95 -15.24
CA ALA A 75 -20.71 -1.23 -14.85
C ALA A 75 -21.73 -0.59 -15.83
N ALA A 76 -21.48 0.65 -16.26
CA ALA A 76 -22.32 1.34 -17.25
C ALA A 76 -22.26 0.69 -18.64
N LEU A 77 -21.09 0.20 -19.07
CA LEU A 77 -20.95 -0.55 -20.32
C LEU A 77 -21.72 -1.87 -20.26
N LEU A 78 -21.62 -2.60 -19.14
CA LEU A 78 -22.32 -3.85 -18.93
C LEU A 78 -23.85 -3.65 -18.96
N SER A 79 -24.36 -2.62 -18.27
CA SER A 79 -25.80 -2.31 -18.28
C SER A 79 -26.29 -1.90 -19.67
N GLY A 80 -25.51 -1.10 -20.41
CA GLY A 80 -25.79 -0.77 -21.80
C GLY A 80 -25.86 -2.00 -22.70
N ALA A 81 -24.92 -2.94 -22.57
CA ALA A 81 -24.93 -4.19 -23.33
C ALA A 81 -26.15 -5.06 -23.00
N VAL A 82 -26.52 -5.16 -21.72
CA VAL A 82 -27.71 -5.89 -21.27
C VAL A 82 -28.97 -5.26 -21.88
N LEU A 83 -29.14 -3.94 -21.77
CA LEU A 83 -30.28 -3.23 -22.35
C LEU A 83 -30.35 -3.41 -23.87
N PHE A 84 -29.21 -3.33 -24.56
CA PHE A 84 -29.15 -3.56 -26.00
C PHE A 84 -29.64 -4.95 -26.39
N ILE A 85 -29.19 -6.00 -25.67
CA ILE A 85 -29.64 -7.38 -25.89
C ILE A 85 -31.15 -7.49 -25.65
N PHE A 86 -31.67 -6.89 -24.58
CA PHE A 86 -33.11 -6.90 -24.28
C PHE A 86 -33.93 -6.21 -25.37
N CYS A 87 -33.51 -5.02 -25.82
CA CYS A 87 -34.18 -4.31 -26.91
C CYS A 87 -34.11 -5.13 -28.21
N TRP A 88 -32.95 -5.69 -28.53
CA TRP A 88 -32.78 -6.53 -29.72
C TRP A 88 -33.69 -7.76 -29.70
N LEU A 89 -33.72 -8.51 -28.59
CA LEU A 89 -34.58 -9.69 -28.44
C LEU A 89 -36.07 -9.34 -28.35
N GLY A 90 -36.41 -8.14 -27.84
CA GLY A 90 -37.78 -7.63 -27.79
C GLY A 90 -38.30 -7.16 -29.14
N TRP A 91 -37.42 -6.65 -30.01
CA TRP A 91 -37.72 -6.23 -31.38
C TRP A 91 -37.55 -7.34 -32.42
N ALA A 92 -36.84 -8.42 -32.08
CA ALA A 92 -36.73 -9.63 -32.88
C ALA A 92 -37.94 -10.58 -32.75
N LYS A 93 -38.99 -10.15 -32.03
CA LYS A 93 -40.34 -10.73 -32.07
C LYS A 93 -41.25 -9.84 -32.90
#